data_AF-A0A6B3IH28-F1
#
_entry.id   AF-A0A6B3IH28-F1
#
_cell.length_a   1.000
_cell.length_b   1.000
_cell.length_c   1.000
_cell.angle_alpha   90.00
_cell.angle_beta   90.00
_cell.angle_gamma   90.00
#
_symmetry.space_group_name_H-M   'P 1'
#
loop_
_entity.id
_entity.type
_entity.pdbx_description
1 polymer ?
#
loop_
_entity_poly.entity_id
_entity_poly.type
_entity_poly.pdbx_seq_one_letter_code
_entity_poly.pdbx_strand_id
1 'polypeptide(L)' 'GHRRYSRYQLRIASRARELVDQGTKIEDACRIVILEDQLEEAQRINEELRSARTR' A
#
# COMPACT_ATOMS: atom_id res chain seq x y z
N GLY A 1 9.49 13.24 -22.33
CA GLY A 1 8.66 12.05 -22.10
C GLY A 1 8.08 12.10 -20.69
N HIS A 2 6.77 11.96 -20.54
CA HIS A 2 6.12 12.00 -19.22
C HIS A 2 6.21 10.62 -18.56
N ARG A 3 6.64 10.58 -17.29
CA ARG A 3 6.52 9.36 -16.47
C ARG A 3 5.03 9.02 -16.36
N ARG A 4 4.66 7.83 -16.82
CA ARG A 4 3.29 7.32 -16.70
C ARG A 4 3.17 6.62 -15.35
N TYR A 5 2.25 7.10 -14.54
CA TYR A 5 1.92 6.47 -13.26
C TYR A 5 0.57 5.78 -13.37
N SER A 6 0.47 4.57 -12.84
CA SER A 6 -0.82 3.88 -12.71
C SER A 6 -1.69 4.58 -11.67
N ARG A 7 -3.01 4.37 -11.72
CA ARG A 7 -3.95 4.86 -10.68
C ARG A 7 -3.53 4.41 -9.28
N TYR A 8 -3.00 3.19 -9.18
CA TYR A 8 -2.50 2.62 -7.94
C TYR A 8 -1.26 3.37 -7.42
N GLN A 9 -0.30 3.71 -8.29
CA GLN A 9 0.86 4.51 -7.90
C GLN A 9 0.46 5.91 -7.42
N LEU A 10 -0.55 6.52 -8.05
CA LEU A 10 -1.09 7.81 -7.60
C LEU A 10 -1.75 7.69 -6.21
N ARG A 11 -2.49 6.60 -5.94
CA ARG A 11 -3.08 6.34 -4.62
C ARG A 11 -2.03 6.22 -3.52
N ILE A 12 -0.96 5.46 -3.76
CA ILE A 12 0.18 5.33 -2.85
C ILE A 12 0.80 6.71 -2.57
N ALA A 13 1.04 7.50 -3.62
CA ALA A 13 1.62 8.83 -3.48
C ALA A 13 0.72 9.77 -2.66
N SER A 14 -0.59 9.74 -2.88
CA SER A 14 -1.54 10.53 -2.08
C SER A 14 -1.51 10.11 -0.60
N ARG A 15 -1.49 8.81 -0.31
CA ARG A 15 -1.42 8.30 1.07
C ARG A 15 -0.12 8.72 1.77
N ALA A 16 1.01 8.59 1.09
CA ALA A 16 2.29 9.04 1.63
C ALA A 16 2.28 10.55 1.90
N ARG A 17 1.63 11.33 1.04
CA ARG A 17 1.48 12.77 1.24
C ARG A 17 0.64 13.11 2.48
N GLU A 18 -0.47 12.43 2.71
CA GLU A 18 -1.28 12.61 3.92
C GLU A 18 -0.46 12.40 5.20
N LEU A 19 0.34 11.34 5.26
CA LEU A 19 1.20 11.05 6.42
C LEU A 19 2.25 12.13 6.64
N VAL A 20 2.83 12.65 5.55
CA VAL A 20 3.80 13.74 5.60
C VAL A 20 3.15 15.04 6.08
N ASP A 21 1.94 15.34 5.58
CA ASP A 21 1.18 16.52 5.99
C ASP A 21 0.79 16.45 7.49
N GLN A 22 0.68 15.24 8.06
CA GLN A 22 0.50 15.01 9.50
C GLN A 22 1.80 15.11 10.33
N GLY A 23 2.94 15.38 9.70
CA GLY A 23 4.24 15.53 10.36
C GLY A 23 5.13 14.28 10.35
N THR A 24 4.74 13.22 9.63
CA THR A 24 5.59 12.03 9.46
C THR A 24 6.76 12.35 8.53
N LYS A 25 7.97 11.88 8.85
CA LYS A 25 9.10 12.00 7.92
C LYS A 25 8.79 11.26 6.62
N ILE A 26 9.21 11.81 5.49
CA ILE A 26 8.94 11.23 4.16
C ILE A 26 9.42 9.76 4.08
N GLU A 27 10.58 9.45 4.63
CA GLU A 27 11.11 8.08 4.65
C GLU A 27 10.20 7.12 5.42
N ASP A 28 9.70 7.56 6.58
CA ASP A 28 8.81 6.76 7.42
C ASP A 28 7.43 6.62 6.79
N ALA A 29 6.89 7.71 6.21
CA ALA A 29 5.64 7.69 5.46
C ALA A 29 5.70 6.71 4.28
N CYS A 30 6.77 6.76 3.47
CA CYS A 30 6.98 5.82 2.37
C CYS A 30 7.08 4.38 2.88
N ARG A 31 7.79 4.14 3.99
CA ARG A 31 7.92 2.80 4.60
C ARG A 31 6.57 2.28 5.09
N ILE A 32 5.78 3.13 5.75
CA ILE A 32 4.44 2.78 6.24
C ILE A 32 3.55 2.34 5.07
N VAL A 33 3.46 3.14 4.00
CA VAL A 33 2.56 2.82 2.88
C VAL A 33 2.96 1.52 2.16
N ILE A 34 4.27 1.25 2.03
CA ILE A 34 4.74 -0.02 1.46
C ILE A 34 4.33 -1.20 2.35
N LEU A 35 4.46 -1.08 3.66
CA LEU A 35 4.08 -2.13 4.61
C LEU A 35 2.57 -2.34 4.67
N GLU A 36 1.77 -1.27 4.59
CA GLU A 36 0.31 -1.35 4.48
C GLU A 36 -0.10 -2.17 3.25
N ASP A 37 0.54 -1.91 2.10
CA ASP A 37 0.25 -2.63 0.85
C ASP A 37 0.66 -4.11 0.91
N GLN A 38 1.85 -4.41 1.46
CA GLN A 38 2.30 -5.77 1.67
C GLN A 38 1.39 -6.55 2.63
N LEU A 39 0.88 -5.87 3.67
CA LEU A 39 -0.05 -6.46 4.62
C LEU A 39 -1.39 -6.80 3.95
N GLU A 40 -1.93 -5.88 3.14
CA GLU A 40 -3.16 -6.10 2.40
C GLU A 40 -3.04 -7.31 1.45
N GLU A 41 -1.91 -7.41 0.73
CA GLU A 41 -1.66 -8.55 -0.16
C GLU A 41 -1.54 -9.87 0.62
N ALA A 42 -0.80 -9.88 1.73
CA ALA A 42 -0.67 -11.06 2.58
C ALA A 42 -2.02 -11.49 3.19
N GLN A 43 -2.87 -10.53 3.57
CA GLN A 43 -4.22 -10.80 4.06
C GLN A 43 -5.08 -11.44 2.99
N ARG A 44 -5.07 -10.90 1.77
CA ARG A 44 -5.82 -11.46 0.63
C ARG A 44 -5.41 -12.90 0.34
N ILE A 45 -4.10 -13.17 0.25
CA ILE A 45 -3.58 -14.52 0.03
C ILE A 45 -4.02 -15.47 1.16
N ASN A 46 -3.94 -15.02 2.42
CA ASN A 46 -4.37 -15.84 3.56
C ASN A 46 -5.87 -16.14 3.52
N GLU A 47 -6.71 -15.18 3.12
CA GLU A 47 -8.15 -15.36 2.95
C GLU A 47 -8.45 -16.36 1.82
N GLU A 48 -7.77 -16.23 0.69
CA GLU A 48 -7.89 -17.18 -0.43
C GLU A 48 -7.51 -18.60 0.00
N LEU A 49 -6.36 -18.77 0.66
CA LEU A 49 -5.90 -20.06 1.18
C LEU A 49 -6.87 -20.63 2.22
N ARG A 50 -7.41 -19.80 3.13
CA ARG A 50 -8.42 -20.23 4.10
C ARG A 50 -9.70 -20.67 3.39
N SER A 51 -10.16 -19.91 2.40
CA SER A 51 -11.37 -20.23 1.63
C SER A 51 -11.22 -21.53 0.84
N ALA A 52 -10.04 -21.77 0.26
CA ALA A 52 -9.72 -22.99 -0.47
C ALA A 52 -9.60 -24.20 0.45
N ARG A 53 -9.14 -24.02 1.70
CA ARG A 53 -9.06 -25.09 2.70
C ARG A 53 -10.41 -25.46 3.32
N THR A 54 -11.39 -24.56 3.28
CA THR A 54 -12.74 -24.78 3.84
C THR A 54 -13.75 -25.26 2.80
N ARG A 55 -13.45 -25.18 1.49
CA ARG A 55 -14.18 -25.87 0.42
C ARG A 55 -13.73 -27.32 0.29
#